data_AF-A0A2W6ZVU5-F1
#
_entry.id   AF-A0A2W6ZVU5-F1
#
_cell.length_a   1.000
_cell.length_b   1.000
_cell.length_c   1.000
_cell.angle_alpha   90.00
_cell.angle_beta   90.00
_cell.angle_gamma   90.00
#
_symmetry.space_group_name_H-M   'P 1'
#
loop_
_entity.id
_entity.type
_entity.pdbx_description
1 polymer ?
#
loop_
_entity_poly.entity_id
_entity_poly.type
_entity_poly.pdbx_seq_one_letter_code
_entity_poly.pdbx_strand_id
1 'polypeptide(L)' 'MLRYNPTDYLPSSAELPDSDDTPVDNELKNLIPNLLAAILAWVWSDRTDWFFGVDMGVYCPSTLVQNYPL' A
#
# COMPACT_ATOMS: atom_id res chain seq x y z
N MET A 1 -8.17 10.20 11.21
CA MET A 1 -8.80 8.87 11.13
C MET A 1 -9.22 8.66 9.68
N LEU A 2 -8.70 7.63 9.00
CA LEU A 2 -9.01 7.38 7.59
C LEU A 2 -10.48 6.98 7.46
N ARG A 3 -11.24 7.69 6.61
CA ARG A 3 -12.58 7.28 6.20
C ARG A 3 -12.40 6.35 5.00
N TYR A 4 -12.60 5.06 5.22
CA TYR A 4 -12.56 4.05 4.16
C TYR A 4 -13.99 3.75 3.70
N ASN A 5 -14.27 3.98 2.41
CA ASN A 5 -15.51 3.59 1.76
C ASN A 5 -15.19 2.52 0.69
N PRO A 6 -15.71 1.29 0.83
CA PRO A 6 -15.37 0.19 -0.07
C PRO A 6 -15.86 0.35 -1.52
N THR A 7 -16.68 1.36 -1.81
CA THR A 7 -17.09 1.71 -3.19
C THR A 7 -16.21 2.76 -3.84
N ASP A 8 -15.27 3.36 -3.11
CA ASP A 8 -14.37 4.37 -3.67
C ASP A 8 -13.30 3.68 -4.52
N TYR A 9 -13.07 4.22 -5.72
CA TYR A 9 -12.00 3.75 -6.59
C TYR A 9 -10.65 4.01 -5.93
N LEU A 10 -9.72 3.06 -6.09
CA LEU A 10 -8.33 3.29 -5.71
C LEU A 10 -7.76 4.43 -6.58
N PRO A 11 -6.86 5.27 -6.03
CA PRO A 11 -6.28 6.39 -6.75
C PRO A 11 -5.55 5.92 -8.01
N SER A 12 -5.69 6.69 -9.08
CA SER A 12 -4.88 6.52 -10.30
C SER A 12 -3.41 6.84 -10.02
N SER A 13 -2.50 6.41 -10.90
CA SER A 13 -1.06 6.67 -10.72
C SER A 13 -0.73 8.17 -10.62
N ALA A 14 -1.52 9.03 -11.27
CA ALA A 14 -1.36 10.49 -11.22
C ALA A 14 -1.91 11.14 -9.94
N GLU A 15 -2.70 10.40 -9.16
CA GLU A 15 -3.32 10.85 -7.89
C GLU A 15 -2.60 10.26 -6.67
N LEU A 16 -1.59 9.42 -6.88
CA LEU A 16 -0.73 8.99 -5.79
C LEU A 16 0.02 10.20 -5.24
N PRO A 17 0.11 10.35 -3.91
CA PRO A 17 0.87 11.43 -3.31
C PRO A 17 2.31 11.37 -3.83
N ASP A 18 2.75 12.46 -4.46
CA ASP A 18 4.16 12.66 -4.78
C ASP A 18 4.94 12.78 -3.47
N SER A 19 6.16 12.29 -3.47
CA SER A 19 7.05 12.39 -2.31
C SER A 19 7.21 13.86 -1.95
N ASP A 20 6.98 14.26 -0.70
CA ASP A 20 7.12 15.66 -0.27
C ASP A 20 8.59 16.11 -0.14
N ASP A 21 9.53 15.26 -0.58
CA ASP A 21 11.00 15.42 -0.56
C ASP A 21 11.58 15.84 0.80
N THR A 22 10.78 15.77 1.86
CA THR A 22 11.29 15.94 3.21
C THR A 22 12.01 14.66 3.62
N PRO A 23 13.11 14.72 4.41
CA PRO A 23 13.71 13.51 4.96
C PRO A 23 12.69 12.91 5.95
N VAL A 24 11.93 11.93 5.48
CA VAL A 24 10.88 11.26 6.25
C VAL A 24 11.47 10.28 7.28
N ASP A 25 12.79 10.15 7.37
CA ASP A 25 13.44 9.10 8.16
C ASP A 25 13.54 9.44 9.66
N ASN A 26 12.68 8.82 10.46
CA ASN A 26 12.95 8.59 11.88
C ASN A 26 13.04 7.08 12.07
N GLU A 27 14.06 6.60 12.78
CA GLU A 27 14.28 5.16 13.06
C GLU A 27 13.01 4.46 13.57
N LEU A 28 12.15 5.18 14.31
CA LEU A 28 10.88 4.64 14.78
C LEU A 28 9.91 4.25 13.66
N LYS A 29 9.90 5.00 12.55
CA LYS A 29 9.06 4.69 11.37
C LYS A 29 9.50 3.40 10.69
N ASN A 30 10.78 3.02 10.80
CA ASN A 30 11.27 1.72 10.35
C ASN A 30 10.98 0.61 11.37
N LEU A 31 11.12 0.91 12.67
CA LEU A 31 10.97 -0.07 13.75
C LEU A 31 9.56 -0.67 13.82
N ILE A 32 8.54 0.17 13.69
CA ILE A 32 7.12 -0.24 13.80
C ILE A 32 6.71 -1.25 12.71
N PRO A 33 6.88 -0.98 11.40
CA PRO A 33 6.51 -1.93 10.36
C PRO A 33 7.36 -3.19 10.40
N ASN A 34 8.64 -3.12 10.80
CA ASN A 34 9.48 -4.31 10.97
C ASN A 34 8.99 -5.22 12.12
N LEU A 35 8.55 -4.65 13.24
CA LEU A 35 7.94 -5.42 14.33
C LEU A 35 6.65 -6.11 13.86
N LEU A 36 5.82 -5.39 13.10
CA LEU A 36 4.59 -5.95 12.53
C LEU A 36 4.91 -7.09 11.55
N ALA A 37 5.89 -6.91 10.66
CA ALA A 37 6.34 -7.94 9.73
C ALA A 37 6.77 -9.22 10.47
N ALA A 38 7.53 -9.07 11.56
CA ALA A 38 7.98 -10.20 12.38
C ALA A 38 6.80 -10.94 13.04
N ILE A 39 5.81 -10.22 13.57
CA ILE A 39 4.60 -10.81 14.15
C ILE A 39 3.78 -11.54 13.08
N LEU A 40 3.60 -10.95 11.90
CA LEU A 40 2.86 -11.55 10.80
C LEU A 40 3.57 -12.80 10.26
N ALA A 41 4.89 -12.76 10.11
CA ALA A 41 5.68 -13.94 9.73
C ALA A 41 5.57 -15.07 10.76
N TRP A 42 5.44 -14.74 12.05
CA TRP A 42 5.24 -15.74 13.10
C TRP A 42 3.83 -16.34 13.06
N VAL A 43 2.79 -15.51 12.97
CA VAL A 43 1.38 -15.97 12.98
C VAL A 43 0.99 -16.68 11.67
N TRP A 44 1.62 -16.30 10.55
CA TRP A 44 1.37 -16.87 9.22
C TRP A 44 2.55 -17.71 8.71
N SER A 45 3.24 -18.42 9.60
CA SER A 45 4.44 -19.21 9.26
C SER A 45 4.23 -20.22 8.14
N ASP A 46 3.03 -20.75 8.00
CA ASP A 46 2.68 -21.79 7.02
C ASP A 46 2.14 -21.22 5.70
N ARG A 47 2.02 -19.89 5.58
CA ARG A 47 1.45 -19.20 4.42
C ARG A 47 2.56 -18.61 3.56
N THR A 48 2.48 -18.85 2.26
CA THR A 48 3.41 -18.33 1.24
C THR A 48 2.74 -17.37 0.25
N ASP A 49 1.46 -17.07 0.46
CA ASP A 49 0.59 -16.31 -0.44
C ASP A 49 0.34 -14.87 0.04
N TRP A 50 1.33 -14.25 0.70
CA TRP A 50 1.22 -12.88 1.20
C TRP A 50 2.49 -12.08 0.92
N PHE A 51 2.33 -10.77 0.88
CA PHE A 51 3.40 -9.79 0.67
C PHE A 51 3.25 -8.67 1.72
N PHE A 52 4.37 -8.16 2.22
CA PHE A 52 4.41 -7.04 3.16
C PHE A 52 5.21 -5.90 2.55
N GLY A 53 4.53 -4.83 2.16
CA GLY A 53 5.13 -3.62 1.61
C GLY A 53 5.19 -2.49 2.63
N VAL A 54 6.32 -1.79 2.69
CA VAL A 54 6.55 -0.58 3.48
C VAL A 54 7.04 0.51 2.53
N ASP A 55 6.55 1.74 2.70
CA ASP A 55 6.87 2.87 1.83
C ASP A 55 6.54 2.61 0.34
N MET A 56 5.52 1.78 0.09
CA MET A 56 5.05 1.43 -1.25
C MET A 56 3.66 1.96 -1.54
N GLY A 57 3.49 2.60 -2.69
CA GLY A 57 2.18 2.86 -3.30
C GLY A 57 1.77 1.69 -4.20
N VAL A 58 0.54 1.18 -4.04
CA VAL A 58 -0.01 0.14 -4.92
C VAL A 58 -0.99 0.78 -5.90
N TYR A 59 -0.66 0.72 -7.19
CA TYR A 59 -1.56 1.12 -8.27
C TYR A 59 -2.35 -0.10 -8.77
N CYS A 60 -3.67 0.03 -8.83
CA CYS A 60 -4.56 -0.99 -9.42
C CYS A 60 -5.27 -0.37 -10.63
N PRO A 61 -4.84 -0.68 -11.87
CA PRO A 61 -5.54 -0.21 -13.06
C PRO A 61 -6.94 -0.83 -13.12
N SER A 62 -7.98 -0.01 -13.17
CA SER A 62 -9.37 -0.46 -13.36
C SER A 62 -9.63 -0.82 -14.82
N THR A 63 -8.91 -1.79 -15.38
CA THR A 63 -9.08 -2.18 -16.79
C THR A 63 -10.37 -2.98 -17.08
N LEU A 64 -11.29 -3.07 -16.12
CA LEU A 64 -12.61 -3.70 -16.32
C LEU A 64 -13.77 -2.72 -16.48
N VAL A 65 -13.55 -1.40 -16.39
CA VAL A 65 -14.61 -0.42 -16.69
C VAL A 65 -14.04 0.80 -17.41
N GLN A 66 -13.74 0.66 -18.71
CA GLN A 66 -14.33 1.52 -19.74
C GLN A 66 -13.85 1.10 -21.13
N ASN A 67 -14.82 0.75 -21.96
CA ASN A 67 -14.71 0.74 -23.42
C ASN A 67 -14.18 2.10 -23.89
N TYR A 68 -13.08 2.11 -24.63
CA TYR A 68 -12.73 3.22 -25.52
C TYR A 68 -12.99 2.78 -26.97
N PRO A 69 -13.84 3.49 -27.73
CA PRO A 69 -13.90 3.32 -29.18
C PRO A 69 -12.68 3.97 -29.83
N LEU A 70 -12.16 3.33 -30.87
CA LEU A 70 -11.15 3.86 -31.80
C LEU A 70 -11.70 5.08 -32.57
#